data_AF-A0A3R7AAE2-F1
#
_entry.id   AF-A0A3R7AAE2-F1
#
_cell.length_a   1.000
_cell.length_b   1.000
_cell.length_c   1.000
_cell.angle_alpha   90.00
_cell.angle_beta   90.00
_cell.angle_gamma   90.00
#
_symmetry.space_group_name_H-M   'P 1'
#
loop_
_entity.id
_entity.type
_entity.pdbx_description
1 polymer ?
#
loop_
_entity_poly.entity_id
_entity_poly.type
_entity_poly.pdbx_seq_one_letter_code
_entity_poly.pdbx_strand_id
1 'polypeptide(L)'
;MLSSTSGGESVGSLLVGFFQFYAFDFNYRCDVVSLRCGQALPKHAKWGLGLGTWRFSIEDPLDVHHDVARVIFHPKGQARLLDELRRAAAMTTMATCQLDDLCAAPSSSSCFICDAPGHAPRDCTASSSSSINMPPPPRNLSTISSDSSIGSPTTATRSPLPPPPLRAVPPHAKMLKRPRRRSKSKGGAKKKLLVAWRSTVGS
;
A
#
# COMPACT_ATOMS: atom_id res chain seq x y z
N MET A 1 6.88 15.73 -14.88
CA MET A 1 6.48 17.15 -14.90
C MET A 1 4.97 17.19 -14.77
N LEU A 2 4.44 17.41 -13.56
CA LEU A 2 3.03 17.74 -13.40
C LEU A 2 2.91 19.24 -13.69
N SER A 3 2.32 19.57 -14.83
CA SER A 3 2.08 20.95 -15.22
C SER A 3 1.25 21.63 -14.14
N SER A 4 1.71 22.79 -13.63
CA SER A 4 0.92 23.62 -12.74
C SER A 4 -0.34 24.05 -13.49
N THR A 5 -1.51 23.61 -13.06
CA THR A 5 -2.76 24.01 -13.70
C THR A 5 -3.02 25.46 -13.32
N SER A 6 -2.78 26.37 -14.26
CA SER A 6 -3.26 27.75 -14.18
C SER A 6 -4.78 27.68 -14.01
N GLY A 7 -5.31 28.34 -12.99
CA GLY A 7 -6.67 28.15 -12.44
C GLY A 7 -7.87 28.37 -13.37
N GLY A 8 -7.99 27.55 -14.41
CA GLY A 8 -9.05 27.58 -15.42
C GLY A 8 -9.76 26.24 -15.63
N GLU A 9 -9.39 25.19 -14.89
CA GLU A 9 -10.10 23.91 -14.97
C GLU A 9 -11.41 23.97 -14.17
N SER A 10 -12.51 23.51 -14.78
CA SER A 10 -13.76 23.35 -14.07
C SER A 10 -13.64 22.27 -13.00
N VAL A 11 -14.47 22.33 -11.96
CA VAL A 11 -14.55 21.27 -10.93
C VAL A 11 -14.83 19.90 -11.57
N GLY A 12 -15.68 19.86 -12.60
CA GLY A 12 -15.97 18.62 -13.35
C GLY A 12 -14.73 18.06 -14.06
N SER A 13 -13.92 18.93 -14.67
CA SER A 13 -12.66 18.53 -15.31
C SER A 13 -11.66 17.97 -14.29
N LEU A 14 -11.53 18.61 -13.12
CA LEU A 14 -10.70 18.11 -12.02
C LEU A 14 -11.19 16.75 -11.50
N LEU A 15 -12.51 16.56 -11.39
CA LEU A 15 -13.10 15.30 -10.96
C LEU A 15 -12.83 14.16 -11.95
N VAL A 16 -12.96 14.43 -13.26
CA VAL A 16 -12.57 13.48 -14.32
C VAL A 16 -11.08 13.15 -14.19
N GLY A 17 -10.23 14.17 -14.08
CA GLY A 17 -8.78 14.00 -13.90
C GLY A 17 -8.42 13.17 -12.67
N PHE A 18 -9.12 13.37 -11.55
CA PHE A 18 -8.94 12.58 -10.33
C PHE A 18 -9.18 11.09 -10.57
N PHE A 19 -10.32 10.72 -11.18
CA PHE A 19 -10.62 9.32 -11.44
C PHE A 19 -9.68 8.71 -12.47
N GLN A 20 -9.37 9.43 -13.56
CA GLN A 20 -8.42 8.95 -14.58
C GLN A 20 -7.04 8.67 -13.97
N PHE A 21 -6.52 9.63 -13.20
CA PHE A 21 -5.21 9.50 -12.56
C PHE A 21 -5.14 8.30 -11.61
N TYR A 22 -6.11 8.17 -10.70
CA TYR A 22 -6.07 7.05 -9.75
C TYR A 22 -6.52 5.72 -10.35
N ALA A 23 -7.28 5.69 -11.45
CA ALA A 23 -7.64 4.45 -12.12
C ALA A 23 -6.48 3.86 -12.94
N PHE A 24 -5.66 4.71 -13.57
CA PHE A 24 -4.73 4.27 -14.61
C PHE A 24 -3.28 4.76 -14.43
N ASP A 25 -3.05 5.95 -13.88
CA ASP A 25 -1.72 6.57 -13.90
C ASP A 25 -0.93 6.37 -12.60
N PHE A 26 -1.59 6.40 -11.44
CA PHE A 26 -0.90 6.31 -10.16
C PHE A 26 -0.24 4.94 -9.98
N ASN A 27 1.08 4.92 -9.74
CA ASN A 27 1.81 3.68 -9.56
C ASN A 27 1.66 3.14 -8.13
N TYR A 28 0.58 2.41 -7.88
CA TYR A 28 0.27 1.79 -6.59
C TYR A 28 1.37 0.90 -6.02
N ARG A 29 2.29 0.37 -6.84
CA ARG A 29 3.37 -0.50 -6.37
C ARG A 29 4.57 0.28 -5.85
N CYS A 30 4.89 1.38 -6.52
CA CYS A 30 6.13 2.12 -6.29
C CYS A 30 5.93 3.42 -5.51
N ASP A 31 4.72 3.97 -5.48
CA ASP A 31 4.48 5.33 -5.00
C ASP A 31 3.62 5.37 -3.73
N VAL A 32 3.81 6.45 -2.98
CA VAL A 32 3.04 6.84 -1.78
C VAL A 32 2.52 8.25 -2.01
N VAL A 33 1.22 8.45 -1.83
CA VAL A 33 0.63 9.80 -1.85
C VAL A 33 1.13 10.56 -0.62
N SER A 34 1.71 11.75 -0.82
CA SER A 34 2.13 12.63 0.27
C SER A 34 1.64 14.05 0.03
N LEU A 35 0.71 14.50 0.87
CA LEU A 35 0.23 15.89 0.84
C LEU A 35 1.31 16.86 1.33
N ARG A 36 2.06 16.45 2.36
CA ARG A 36 3.13 17.26 2.97
C ARG A 36 4.23 17.60 1.95
N CYS A 37 4.56 16.67 1.08
CA CYS A 37 5.59 16.87 0.07
C CYS A 37 5.07 17.50 -1.23
N GLY A 38 3.75 17.51 -1.47
CA GLY A 38 3.18 17.95 -2.75
C GLY A 38 3.56 17.07 -3.94
N GLN A 39 4.19 15.92 -3.69
CA GLN A 39 4.61 14.95 -4.71
C GLN A 39 4.55 13.53 -4.16
N ALA A 40 4.45 12.55 -5.07
CA ALA A 40 4.54 11.15 -4.71
C ALA A 40 5.94 10.83 -4.12
N LEU A 41 5.96 10.02 -3.06
CA LEU A 41 7.19 9.53 -2.45
C LEU A 41 7.45 8.08 -2.86
N PRO A 42 8.73 7.69 -3.04
CA PRO A 42 9.08 6.30 -3.33
C PRO A 42 8.74 5.38 -2.15
N LYS A 43 7.88 4.39 -2.40
CA LYS A 43 7.41 3.42 -1.41
C LYS A 43 8.53 2.60 -0.80
N HIS A 44 9.51 2.20 -1.61
CA HIS A 44 10.67 1.45 -1.12
C HIS A 44 11.46 2.25 -0.07
N ALA A 45 11.58 3.57 -0.23
CA ALA A 45 12.25 4.42 0.74
C ALA A 45 11.37 4.67 1.97
N LYS A 46 10.05 4.73 1.79
CA LYS A 46 9.10 5.05 2.86
C LYS A 46 8.76 3.85 3.75
N TRP A 47 8.39 2.72 3.14
CA TRP A 47 7.86 1.52 3.81
C TRP A 47 8.75 0.28 3.65
N GLY A 48 9.87 0.37 2.92
CA GLY A 48 10.73 -0.76 2.59
C GLY A 48 10.17 -1.69 1.51
N LEU A 49 10.83 -2.82 1.28
CA LEU A 49 10.47 -3.83 0.26
C LEU A 49 9.48 -4.91 0.76
N GLY A 50 8.60 -4.55 1.71
CA GLY A 50 7.79 -5.51 2.48
C GLY A 50 6.48 -5.99 1.83
N LEU A 51 5.73 -6.77 2.63
CA LEU A 51 4.42 -7.39 2.32
C LEU A 51 3.27 -6.40 2.01
N GLY A 52 3.52 -5.09 2.03
CA GLY A 52 2.51 -4.05 1.79
C GLY A 52 2.73 -3.24 0.52
N THR A 53 3.69 -3.63 -0.32
CA THR A 53 4.01 -2.87 -1.54
C THR A 53 2.89 -2.90 -2.58
N TRP A 54 2.04 -3.94 -2.58
CA TRP A 54 0.94 -4.14 -3.53
C TRP A 54 -0.30 -3.26 -3.30
N ARG A 55 -0.50 -2.74 -2.09
CA ARG A 55 -1.69 -1.94 -1.75
C ARG A 55 -1.45 -0.45 -1.93
N PHE A 56 -2.51 0.32 -2.04
CA PHE A 56 -2.46 1.77 -1.98
C PHE A 56 -1.77 2.23 -0.68
N SER A 57 -1.04 3.35 -0.77
CA SER A 57 -0.30 3.94 0.34
C SER A 57 -0.46 5.45 0.33
N ILE A 58 -0.84 5.99 1.49
CA ILE A 58 -1.02 7.43 1.71
C ILE A 58 -0.29 7.77 3.00
N GLU A 59 0.72 8.63 2.91
CA GLU A 59 1.42 9.18 4.08
C GLU A 59 0.47 10.10 4.84
N ASP A 60 0.31 9.86 6.13
CA ASP A 60 -0.34 10.83 7.01
C ASP A 60 0.57 12.09 7.16
N PRO A 61 0.06 13.30 6.89
CA PRO A 61 0.87 14.52 6.93
C PRO A 61 1.36 14.90 8.34
N LEU A 62 0.72 14.41 9.40
CA LEU A 62 1.06 14.69 10.80
C LEU A 62 1.85 13.55 11.44
N ASP A 63 1.48 12.29 11.16
CA ASP A 63 2.25 11.11 11.56
C ASP A 63 2.93 10.48 10.34
N VAL A 64 4.11 11.00 9.97
CA VAL A 64 4.83 10.55 8.76
C VAL A 64 5.23 9.07 8.78
N HIS A 65 5.10 8.36 9.90
CA HIS A 65 5.34 6.91 9.96
C HIS A 65 4.05 6.08 9.81
N HIS A 66 2.91 6.75 9.66
CA HIS A 66 1.61 6.14 9.46
C HIS A 66 1.23 6.11 7.99
N ASP A 67 0.84 4.93 7.52
CA ASP A 67 0.17 4.75 6.23
C ASP A 67 -1.34 4.64 6.49
N VAL A 68 -2.08 5.66 6.06
CA VAL A 68 -3.55 5.74 6.23
C VAL A 68 -4.24 4.57 5.54
N ALA A 69 -3.71 4.13 4.40
CA ALA A 69 -4.25 3.03 3.61
C ALA A 69 -3.88 1.64 4.16
N ARG A 70 -3.23 1.54 5.34
CA ARG A 70 -2.92 0.25 6.00
C ARG A 70 -4.15 -0.60 6.29
N VAL A 71 -5.34 0.01 6.28
CA VAL A 71 -6.62 -0.68 6.46
C VAL A 71 -7.00 -1.55 5.26
N ILE A 72 -6.34 -1.41 4.11
CA ILE A 72 -6.43 -2.33 2.98
C ILE A 72 -5.58 -3.55 3.28
N PHE A 73 -6.19 -4.55 3.94
CA PHE A 73 -5.48 -5.71 4.49
C PHE A 73 -5.49 -6.94 3.58
N HIS A 74 -6.25 -6.92 2.48
CA HIS A 74 -6.40 -8.07 1.58
C HIS A 74 -6.29 -7.65 0.10
N PRO A 75 -5.62 -8.42 -0.77
CA PRO A 75 -5.49 -8.12 -2.20
C PRO A 75 -6.83 -7.92 -2.91
N LYS A 76 -7.85 -8.74 -2.61
CA LYS A 76 -9.21 -8.54 -3.15
C LYS A 76 -9.83 -7.19 -2.76
N GLY A 77 -9.49 -6.65 -1.58
CA GLY A 77 -9.94 -5.32 -1.17
C GLY A 77 -9.29 -4.22 -2.01
N GLN A 78 -7.99 -4.33 -2.29
CA GLN A 78 -7.30 -3.42 -3.23
C GLN A 78 -7.87 -3.53 -4.64
N ALA A 79 -8.12 -4.75 -5.12
CA ALA A 79 -8.72 -4.96 -6.44
C ALA A 79 -10.09 -4.29 -6.55
N ARG A 80 -10.97 -4.49 -5.56
CA ARG A 80 -12.29 -3.86 -5.52
C ARG A 80 -12.22 -2.33 -5.53
N LEU A 81 -11.25 -1.74 -4.83
CA LEU A 81 -11.01 -0.30 -4.86
C LEU A 81 -10.62 0.19 -6.27
N LEU A 82 -9.72 -0.53 -6.94
CA LEU A 82 -9.29 -0.19 -8.29
C LEU A 82 -10.40 -0.37 -9.32
N ASP A 83 -11.20 -1.43 -9.21
CA ASP A 83 -12.33 -1.67 -10.09
C ASP A 83 -13.37 -0.55 -9.97
N GLU A 84 -13.60 -0.06 -8.74
CA GLU A 84 -14.50 1.06 -8.51
C GLU A 84 -13.96 2.40 -9.04
N LEU A 85 -12.67 2.66 -8.88
CA LEU A 85 -12.01 3.83 -9.49
C LEU A 85 -12.10 3.78 -11.03
N ARG A 86 -11.95 2.60 -11.63
CA ARG A 86 -12.08 2.40 -13.08
C ARG A 86 -13.52 2.56 -13.56
N ARG A 87 -14.50 2.01 -12.82
CA ARG A 87 -15.93 2.22 -13.09
C ARG A 87 -16.24 3.71 -13.11
N ALA A 88 -15.80 4.44 -12.09
CA ALA A 88 -15.99 5.88 -11.99
C ALA A 88 -15.29 6.64 -13.13
N ALA A 89 -14.03 6.29 -13.44
CA ALA A 89 -13.29 6.90 -14.55
C ALA A 89 -14.01 6.70 -15.90
N ALA A 90 -14.53 5.50 -16.17
CA ALA A 90 -15.31 5.25 -17.37
C ALA A 90 -16.60 6.09 -17.41
N MET A 91 -17.37 6.10 -16.33
CA MET A 91 -18.62 6.83 -16.24
C MET A 91 -18.45 8.34 -16.42
N THR A 92 -17.44 8.94 -15.79
CA THR A 92 -17.19 10.39 -15.90
C THR A 92 -16.82 10.87 -17.31
N THR A 93 -16.46 9.96 -18.22
CA THR A 93 -16.21 10.29 -19.64
C THR A 93 -17.46 10.16 -20.52
N MET A 94 -18.54 9.58 -19.99
CA MET A 94 -19.80 9.44 -20.71
C MET A 94 -20.61 10.74 -20.60
N ALA A 95 -21.02 11.30 -21.73
CA ALA A 95 -21.81 12.53 -21.79
C ALA A 95 -23.15 12.45 -21.04
N THR A 96 -23.66 11.24 -20.81
CA THR A 96 -24.94 10.99 -20.14
C THR A 96 -24.81 10.72 -18.64
N CYS A 97 -23.59 10.58 -18.11
CA CYS A 97 -23.41 10.24 -16.70
C CYS A 97 -23.83 11.42 -15.82
N GLN A 98 -24.80 11.19 -14.93
CA GLN A 98 -25.11 12.11 -13.85
C GLN A 98 -24.26 11.78 -12.62
N LEU A 99 -24.04 12.77 -11.75
CA LEU A 99 -23.30 12.57 -10.50
C LEU A 99 -24.01 11.56 -9.58
N ASP A 100 -25.35 11.53 -9.62
CA ASP A 100 -26.15 10.57 -8.84
C ASP A 100 -25.86 9.12 -9.24
N ASP A 101 -25.71 8.85 -10.55
CA ASP A 101 -25.36 7.52 -11.05
C ASP A 101 -23.94 7.13 -10.64
N LEU A 102 -23.01 8.09 -10.66
CA LEU A 102 -21.63 7.88 -10.24
C LEU A 102 -21.55 7.50 -8.76
N CYS A 103 -22.33 8.19 -7.91
CA CYS A 103 -22.39 8.02 -6.46
C CYS A 103 -23.34 6.90 -6.00
N ALA A 104 -24.06 6.24 -6.91
CA ALA A 104 -25.00 5.19 -6.56
C ALA A 104 -24.31 4.03 -5.81
N ALA A 105 -24.86 3.67 -4.65
CA ALA A 105 -24.36 2.54 -3.88
C ALA A 105 -24.66 1.21 -4.60
N PRO A 106 -23.79 0.19 -4.49
CA PRO A 106 -24.11 -1.13 -4.98
C PRO A 106 -25.34 -1.68 -4.24
N SER A 107 -26.22 -2.36 -4.98
CA SER A 107 -27.48 -2.92 -4.46
C SER A 107 -27.30 -3.95 -3.34
N SER A 108 -26.09 -4.51 -3.18
CA SER A 108 -25.77 -5.44 -2.10
C SER A 108 -24.35 -5.24 -1.56
N SER A 109 -24.19 -5.38 -0.24
CA SER A 109 -22.90 -5.37 0.43
C SER A 109 -22.47 -6.80 0.75
N SER A 110 -21.75 -7.43 -0.18
CA SER A 110 -21.09 -8.72 0.02
C SER A 110 -19.67 -8.55 0.59
N CYS A 111 -19.20 -9.59 1.27
CA CYS A 111 -17.82 -9.69 1.72
C CYS A 111 -16.87 -9.79 0.52
N PHE A 112 -15.92 -8.87 0.33
CA PHE A 112 -14.98 -8.93 -0.81
C PHE A 112 -13.98 -10.10 -0.75
N ILE A 113 -13.97 -10.90 0.32
CA ILE A 113 -13.07 -12.05 0.45
C ILE A 113 -13.72 -13.31 -0.11
N CYS A 114 -15.00 -13.56 0.22
CA CYS A 114 -15.72 -14.79 -0.15
C CYS A 114 -17.06 -14.55 -0.87
N ASP A 115 -17.39 -13.29 -1.16
CA ASP A 115 -18.58 -12.83 -1.89
C ASP A 115 -19.93 -13.18 -1.23
N ALA A 116 -19.91 -13.74 -0.03
CA ALA A 116 -21.11 -14.02 0.75
C ALA A 116 -21.60 -12.78 1.53
N PRO A 117 -22.92 -12.62 1.72
CA PRO A 117 -23.49 -11.55 2.54
C PRO A 117 -23.37 -11.86 4.04
N GLY A 118 -23.86 -10.93 4.87
CA GLY A 118 -24.11 -11.17 6.30
C GLY A 118 -22.89 -11.05 7.23
N HIS A 119 -21.70 -10.71 6.73
CA HIS A 119 -20.53 -10.44 7.56
C HIS A 119 -19.59 -9.42 6.91
N ALA A 120 -18.81 -8.73 7.74
CA ALA A 120 -17.77 -7.83 7.27
C ALA A 120 -16.52 -8.65 6.85
N PRO A 121 -15.74 -8.18 5.86
CA PRO A 121 -14.50 -8.84 5.44
C PRO A 121 -13.49 -9.12 6.55
N ARG A 122 -13.48 -8.31 7.62
CA ARG A 122 -12.61 -8.53 8.78
C ARG A 122 -12.99 -9.77 9.61
N ASP A 123 -14.25 -10.17 9.55
CA ASP A 123 -14.80 -11.32 10.26
C ASP A 123 -14.90 -12.56 9.35
N CYS A 124 -14.39 -12.47 8.12
CA CYS A 124 -14.47 -13.54 7.15
C CYS A 124 -13.54 -14.72 7.53
N THR A 125 -14.14 -15.89 7.76
CA THR A 125 -13.43 -17.12 8.11
C THR A 125 -12.65 -17.72 6.94
N ALA A 126 -12.92 -17.30 5.69
CA ALA A 126 -12.19 -17.75 4.50
C ALA A 126 -10.83 -17.06 4.31
N SER A 127 -10.51 -16.00 5.07
CA SER A 127 -9.28 -15.22 4.87
C SER A 127 -7.99 -16.00 5.18
N SER A 128 -8.06 -17.14 5.87
CA SER A 128 -6.89 -17.91 6.32
C SER A 128 -6.43 -19.01 5.35
N SER A 129 -7.14 -19.27 4.24
CA SER A 129 -6.88 -20.44 3.39
C SER A 129 -6.09 -20.18 2.09
N SER A 130 -5.71 -18.94 1.78
CA SER A 130 -5.00 -18.61 0.54
C SER A 130 -3.47 -18.56 0.73
N SER A 131 -2.84 -19.72 0.75
CA SER A 131 -1.40 -19.85 0.48
C SER A 131 -1.12 -19.36 -0.95
N ILE A 132 -0.28 -18.34 -1.06
CA ILE A 132 0.10 -17.69 -2.31
C ILE A 132 1.04 -18.63 -3.09
N ASN A 133 0.50 -19.43 -4.01
CA ASN A 133 1.29 -20.01 -5.09
C ASN A 133 1.41 -18.96 -6.20
N MET A 134 2.44 -18.13 -6.13
CA MET A 134 2.86 -17.31 -7.28
C MET A 134 3.90 -18.11 -8.09
N PRO A 135 3.71 -18.32 -9.40
CA PRO A 135 4.74 -18.90 -10.24
C PRO A 135 5.94 -17.95 -10.32
N PRO A 136 7.18 -18.47 -10.35
CA PRO A 136 8.37 -17.64 -10.50
C PRO A 136 8.39 -16.96 -11.87
N PRO A 137 8.99 -15.76 -12.00
CA PRO A 137 9.13 -15.09 -13.28
C PRO A 137 10.00 -15.93 -14.24
N PRO A 138 9.73 -15.88 -15.56
CA PRO A 138 10.52 -16.62 -16.54
C PRO A 138 11.97 -16.15 -16.52
N ARG A 139 12.90 -17.11 -16.32
CA ARG A 139 14.34 -16.91 -16.44
C ARG A 139 14.65 -16.77 -17.92
N ASN A 140 14.98 -15.56 -18.37
CA ASN A 140 15.47 -15.35 -19.72
C ASN A 140 16.92 -15.84 -19.79
N LEU A 141 17.14 -16.98 -20.43
CA LEU A 141 18.46 -17.54 -20.71
C LEU A 141 18.84 -17.14 -22.14
N SER A 142 19.50 -16.00 -22.29
CA SER A 142 20.23 -15.69 -23.52
C SER A 142 21.69 -16.08 -23.34
N THR A 143 21.97 -17.32 -23.71
CA THR A 143 23.27 -17.77 -24.20
C THR A 143 23.65 -16.90 -25.40
N ILE A 144 24.79 -16.24 -25.34
CA ILE A 144 25.42 -15.64 -26.52
C ILE A 144 26.82 -16.24 -26.60
N SER A 145 26.97 -17.16 -27.55
CA SER A 145 28.24 -17.72 -27.98
C SER A 145 29.00 -16.70 -28.84
N SER A 146 30.31 -16.76 -28.72
CA SER A 146 31.36 -16.01 -29.42
C SER A 146 31.29 -16.15 -30.94
N ASP A 147 31.59 -15.06 -31.67
CA ASP A 147 32.58 -15.12 -32.75
C ASP A 147 33.18 -13.73 -33.06
N SER A 148 34.41 -13.77 -33.56
CA SER A 148 35.38 -12.67 -33.71
C SER A 148 35.37 -12.10 -35.15
N SER A 149 35.68 -10.80 -35.32
CA SER A 149 36.81 -10.33 -36.17
C SER A 149 36.84 -8.81 -36.45
N ILE A 150 37.95 -8.20 -36.00
CA ILE A 150 38.86 -7.25 -36.69
C ILE A 150 38.37 -5.87 -37.16
N GLY A 151 39.00 -4.82 -36.59
CA GLY A 151 39.08 -3.47 -37.18
C GLY A 151 39.52 -2.36 -36.19
N SER A 152 40.82 -2.18 -35.97
CA SER A 152 41.47 -1.00 -35.33
C SER A 152 41.27 0.29 -36.18
N PRO A 153 41.44 1.55 -35.71
CA PRO A 153 42.53 2.00 -34.82
C PRO A 153 42.30 3.17 -33.80
N THR A 154 43.18 3.19 -32.79
CA THR A 154 43.74 4.30 -31.98
C THR A 154 42.90 5.53 -31.58
N THR A 155 42.71 5.72 -30.26
CA THR A 155 43.07 6.97 -29.52
C THR A 155 42.92 6.84 -27.99
N ALA A 156 43.97 7.28 -27.27
CA ALA A 156 44.04 7.77 -25.89
C ALA A 156 43.42 6.99 -24.71
N THR A 157 44.27 6.18 -24.06
CA THR A 157 44.13 5.62 -22.71
C THR A 157 44.03 6.72 -21.63
N ARG A 158 42.90 6.81 -20.92
CA ARG A 158 42.82 7.36 -19.55
C ARG A 158 42.39 6.23 -18.61
N SER A 159 43.27 5.84 -17.71
CA SER A 159 43.02 4.82 -16.67
C SER A 159 41.91 5.27 -15.70
N PRO A 160 40.97 4.39 -15.30
CA PRO A 160 40.04 4.68 -14.20
C PRO A 160 40.75 4.62 -12.85
N LEU A 161 40.47 5.58 -11.98
CA LEU A 161 40.90 5.60 -10.58
C LEU A 161 40.26 4.43 -9.80
N PRO A 162 40.99 3.80 -8.85
CA PRO A 162 40.45 2.72 -8.03
C PRO A 162 39.37 3.25 -7.05
N PRO A 163 38.31 2.47 -6.76
CA PRO A 163 37.31 2.85 -5.77
C PRO A 163 37.91 2.86 -4.35
N PRO A 164 37.46 3.77 -3.46
CA PRO A 164 37.93 3.84 -2.09
C PRO A 164 37.56 2.57 -1.30
N PRO A 165 38.38 2.13 -0.34
CA PRO A 165 38.12 0.93 0.44
C PRO A 165 36.86 1.12 1.30
N LEU A 166 35.83 0.32 1.03
CA LEU A 166 34.66 0.17 1.89
C LEU A 166 35.13 -0.42 3.23
N ARG A 167 35.02 0.37 4.30
CA ARG A 167 35.24 -0.12 5.67
C ARG A 167 34.21 -1.21 5.98
N ALA A 168 34.71 -2.38 6.36
CA ALA A 168 33.90 -3.49 6.85
C ALA A 168 33.12 -3.06 8.12
N VAL A 169 31.80 -3.24 8.08
CA VAL A 169 30.95 -3.08 9.27
C VAL A 169 31.06 -4.35 10.11
N PRO A 170 31.26 -4.27 11.45
CA PRO A 170 31.44 -5.46 12.28
C PRO A 170 30.19 -6.36 12.30
N PRO A 171 30.35 -7.69 12.23
CA PRO A 171 29.24 -8.62 12.20
C PRO A 171 28.82 -9.03 13.61
N HIS A 172 28.18 -8.16 14.41
CA HIS A 172 27.38 -8.62 15.57
C HIS A 172 26.55 -7.52 16.28
N ALA A 173 25.61 -6.87 15.58
CA ALA A 173 24.53 -6.20 16.30
C ALA A 173 23.48 -7.26 16.69
N LYS A 174 23.55 -7.73 17.95
CA LYS A 174 22.60 -8.69 18.51
C LYS A 174 21.18 -8.13 18.36
N MET A 175 20.35 -8.74 17.51
CA MET A 175 18.91 -8.49 17.47
C MET A 175 18.31 -8.87 18.82
N LEU A 176 18.04 -7.89 19.67
CA LEU A 176 17.19 -8.10 20.84
C LEU A 176 15.80 -8.49 20.33
N LYS A 177 15.43 -9.76 20.53
CA LYS A 177 14.10 -10.29 20.24
C LYS A 177 13.06 -9.40 20.93
N ARG A 178 12.21 -8.73 20.16
CA ARG A 178 11.03 -8.03 20.67
C ARG A 178 10.21 -8.99 21.54
N PRO A 179 9.81 -8.61 22.77
CA PRO A 179 9.00 -9.46 23.62
C PRO A 179 7.69 -9.85 22.93
N ARG A 180 7.45 -11.15 22.82
CA ARG A 180 6.21 -11.71 22.29
C ARG A 180 5.06 -11.36 23.24
N ARG A 181 4.13 -10.52 22.80
CA ARG A 181 2.96 -10.10 23.59
C ARG A 181 2.10 -11.35 23.87
N ARG A 182 2.12 -11.83 25.11
CA ARG A 182 1.31 -12.97 25.58
C ARG A 182 -0.16 -12.60 25.48
N SER A 183 -0.91 -13.27 24.61
CA SER A 183 -2.37 -13.21 24.60
C SER A 183 -2.89 -13.80 25.91
N LYS A 184 -3.55 -12.97 26.71
CA LYS A 184 -4.16 -13.36 27.98
C LYS A 184 -5.40 -14.20 27.64
N SER A 185 -5.37 -15.50 27.94
CA SER A 185 -6.53 -16.38 27.81
C SER A 185 -7.61 -15.92 28.80
N LYS A 186 -8.87 -15.95 28.35
CA LYS A 186 -10.05 -15.69 29.19
C LYS A 186 -10.15 -16.77 30.26
N GLY A 187 -9.72 -16.45 31.48
CA GLY A 187 -10.09 -17.19 32.69
C GLY A 187 -11.22 -16.46 33.40
N GLY A 188 -12.44 -16.94 33.23
CA GLY A 188 -13.58 -16.52 34.03
C GLY A 188 -13.66 -17.37 35.30
N ALA A 189 -13.56 -16.75 36.47
CA ALA A 189 -14.19 -17.23 37.71
C ALA A 189 -14.23 -16.08 38.73
N LYS A 190 -15.43 -15.85 39.25
CA LYS A 190 -15.88 -14.68 40.00
C LYS A 190 -15.24 -14.61 41.39
N LYS A 191 -14.82 -13.41 41.83
CA LYS A 191 -14.64 -13.11 43.26
C LYS A 191 -15.53 -11.90 43.60
N LYS A 192 -16.55 -12.15 44.42
CA LYS A 192 -17.46 -11.15 44.98
C LYS A 192 -16.64 -10.19 45.86
N LEU A 193 -16.67 -8.90 45.56
CA LEU A 193 -16.20 -7.84 46.46
C LEU A 193 -17.42 -7.27 47.19
N LEU A 194 -17.47 -7.50 48.49
CA LEU A 194 -18.42 -6.88 49.41
C LEU A 194 -17.87 -5.48 49.73
N VAL A 195 -18.60 -4.42 49.35
CA VAL A 195 -18.28 -3.04 49.74
C VAL A 195 -19.13 -2.71 50.97
N ALA A 196 -18.47 -2.50 52.11
CA ALA A 196 -19.10 -1.94 53.31
C ALA A 196 -19.18 -0.42 53.17
N TRP A 197 -20.38 0.14 53.19
CA TRP A 197 -20.61 1.57 53.31
C TRP A 197 -20.46 2.00 54.76
N ARG A 198 -19.58 2.99 55.02
CA ARG A 198 -19.56 3.76 56.26
C ARG A 198 -20.42 5.00 56.04
N SER A 199 -21.50 5.13 56.80
CA SER A 199 -22.24 6.38 56.95
C SER A 199 -21.73 7.11 58.18
N THR A 200 -21.08 8.26 57.96
CA THR A 200 -20.87 9.30 58.95
C THR A 200 -22.14 10.13 59.03
N VAL A 201 -22.77 10.21 60.20
CA VAL A 201 -23.66 11.31 60.56
C VAL A 201 -23.19 11.87 61.89
N GLY A 202 -22.79 13.14 61.86
CA GLY A 202 -22.53 13.91 63.06
C GLY A 202 -23.82 14.53 63.57
N SER A 203 -23.92 14.59 64.90
CA SER A 203 -24.35 15.74 65.69
C SER A 203 -23.87 15.50 67.11
#